data_AF-A0A8T1YZ02-F1
#
_entry.id   AF-A0A8T1YZ02-F1
#
_cell.length_a   1.000
_cell.length_b   1.000
_cell.length_c   1.000
_cell.angle_alpha   90.00
_cell.angle_beta   90.00
_cell.angle_gamma   90.00
#
_symmetry.space_group_name_H-M   'P 1'
#
loop_
_entity.id
_entity.type
_entity.pdbx_description
1 polymer ?
#
loop_
_entity_poly.entity_id
_entity_poly.type
_entity_poly.pdbx_seq_one_letter_code
_entity_poly.pdbx_strand_id
1 'polypeptide(L)'
;MVYIEHRFYGETMPFGSAEETLKNAKTLGYLNAAQALADYAAILLHIKEAYSAKHSPLIVIGRSYGGMLAAWFKLKYPHIALGALASSAPLLYFEDTLPKHGYFYIVTKVFKETSQKCHNKIRKSWDEIDKIAAKPNGLSILSKYFKLCNPLNDTFELKSYLSYIYAGTAQYNNRNQFSVASVCEAINTSPPNTKSDLLDQIFAGIFFCFFLLLINRSGREQKLAQAFPKMKI
;
A
#
# COMPACT_ATOMS: atom_id res chain seq x y z
N MET A 1 13.62 20.34 -9.67
CA MET A 1 12.55 19.50 -9.10
C MET A 1 12.78 19.45 -7.61
N VAL A 2 11.74 19.63 -6.80
CA VAL A 2 11.84 19.71 -5.33
C VAL A 2 10.96 18.62 -4.74
N TYR A 3 11.53 17.82 -3.83
CA TYR A 3 10.79 16.87 -3.00
C TYR A 3 10.85 17.38 -1.57
N ILE A 4 9.68 17.59 -0.96
CA ILE A 4 9.58 18.09 0.40
C ILE A 4 9.12 16.95 1.28
N GLU A 5 9.94 16.57 2.25
CA GLU A 5 9.60 15.54 3.21
C GLU A 5 8.51 16.06 4.18
N HIS A 6 7.57 15.19 4.52
CA HIS A 6 6.48 15.54 5.41
C HIS A 6 6.99 15.54 6.86
N ARG A 7 6.60 16.56 7.65
CA ARG A 7 6.89 16.58 9.09
C ARG A 7 6.51 15.25 9.76
N PHE A 8 7.32 14.78 10.72
CA PHE A 8 7.17 13.50 11.42
C PHE A 8 7.49 12.24 10.59
N TYR A 9 7.96 12.39 9.35
CA TYR A 9 8.40 11.26 8.52
C TYR A 9 9.87 11.40 8.17
N GLY A 10 10.55 10.27 7.97
CA GLY A 10 11.95 10.23 7.57
C GLY A 10 12.86 10.91 8.59
N GLU A 11 13.64 11.88 8.11
CA GLU A 11 14.58 12.67 8.90
C GLU A 11 13.94 13.96 9.45
N THR A 12 12.75 14.32 8.97
CA THR A 12 12.05 15.55 9.33
C THR A 12 11.31 15.41 10.66
N MET A 13 12.05 15.50 11.76
CA MET A 13 11.56 15.40 13.14
C MET A 13 11.54 16.77 13.84
N PRO A 14 10.36 17.40 14.07
CA PRO A 14 10.29 18.76 14.62
C PRO A 14 10.91 18.93 16.02
N PHE A 15 11.06 17.84 16.77
CA PHE A 15 11.63 17.85 18.13
C PHE A 15 13.01 17.16 18.19
N GLY A 16 13.72 17.11 17.07
CA GLY A 16 15.11 16.65 16.97
C GLY A 16 15.28 15.14 16.82
N SER A 17 14.51 14.33 17.57
CA SER A 17 14.52 12.86 17.44
C SER A 17 13.11 12.31 17.27
N ALA A 18 13.02 11.10 16.70
CA ALA A 18 11.74 10.37 16.61
C ALA A 18 11.17 10.06 18.00
N GLU A 19 12.03 9.74 18.96
CA GLU A 19 11.64 9.47 20.35
C GLU A 19 10.96 10.68 20.99
N GLU A 20 11.57 11.87 20.93
CA GLU A 20 10.98 13.08 21.49
C GLU A 20 9.75 13.53 20.69
N THR A 21 9.80 13.40 19.36
CA THR A 21 8.70 13.81 18.48
C THR A 21 7.43 12.98 18.70
N LEU A 22 7.57 11.67 18.94
CA LEU A 22 6.45 10.73 19.12
C LEU A 22 6.08 10.48 20.59
N LYS A 23 6.72 11.20 21.52
CA LYS A 23 6.67 10.94 22.98
C LYS A 23 5.27 11.02 23.58
N ASN A 24 4.47 12.01 23.20
CA ASN A 24 3.17 12.24 23.82
C ASN A 24 2.22 13.04 22.92
N ALA A 25 0.97 13.19 23.35
CA ALA A 25 -0.07 13.90 22.61
C ALA A 25 0.27 15.38 22.33
N LYS A 26 1.08 16.03 23.18
CA LYS A 26 1.47 17.43 22.99
C LYS A 26 2.42 17.60 21.81
N THR A 27 3.40 16.72 21.66
CA THR A 27 4.30 16.74 20.50
C THR A 27 3.58 16.24 19.24
N LEU A 28 2.78 15.19 19.36
CA LEU A 28 1.97 14.65 18.25
C LEU A 28 0.88 15.62 17.77
N GLY A 29 0.44 16.58 18.58
CA GLY A 29 -0.53 17.59 18.16
C GLY A 29 -0.08 18.43 16.95
N TYR A 30 1.23 18.49 16.68
CA TYR A 30 1.79 19.16 15.51
C TYR A 30 1.80 18.30 14.23
N LEU A 31 1.45 17.01 14.34
CA LEU A 31 1.27 16.10 13.19
C LEU A 31 -0.14 16.24 12.64
N ASN A 32 -0.33 17.25 11.79
CA ASN A 32 -1.59 17.43 11.06
C ASN A 32 -1.35 18.05 9.67
N ALA A 33 -2.33 17.87 8.78
CA ALA A 33 -2.22 18.31 7.39
C ALA A 33 -2.10 19.84 7.26
N ALA A 34 -2.83 20.62 8.06
CA ALA A 34 -2.80 22.09 7.97
C ALA A 34 -1.39 22.64 8.21
N GLN A 35 -0.74 22.10 9.22
CA GLN A 35 0.64 22.36 9.57
C GLN A 35 1.63 21.91 8.48
N ALA A 36 1.48 20.70 7.93
CA ALA A 36 2.32 20.24 6.81
C ALA A 36 2.19 21.14 5.56
N LEU A 37 0.96 21.59 5.24
CA LEU A 37 0.74 22.52 4.13
C LEU A 37 1.40 23.89 4.37
N ALA A 38 1.44 24.35 5.62
CA ALA A 38 2.15 25.58 5.98
C ALA A 38 3.66 25.43 5.81
N ASP A 39 4.25 24.29 6.17
CA ASP A 39 5.67 24.01 5.91
C ASP A 39 5.97 24.08 4.41
N TYR A 40 5.14 23.43 3.59
CA TYR A 40 5.33 23.44 2.14
C TYR A 40 5.25 24.86 1.57
N ALA A 41 4.34 25.69 2.08
CA ALA A 41 4.23 27.08 1.66
C ALA A 41 5.51 27.86 2.01
N ALA A 42 5.99 27.75 3.26
CA ALA A 42 7.19 28.43 3.71
C ALA A 42 8.44 27.99 2.92
N ILE A 43 8.62 26.68 2.73
CA ILE A 43 9.75 26.10 1.99
C ILE A 43 9.72 26.57 0.52
N LEU A 44 8.55 26.52 -0.14
CA LEU A 44 8.44 26.93 -1.53
C LEU A 44 8.71 28.44 -1.71
N LEU A 45 8.24 29.29 -0.81
CA LEU A 45 8.54 30.73 -0.83
C LEU A 45 10.03 30.98 -0.62
N HIS A 46 10.65 30.30 0.35
CA HIS A 46 12.08 30.37 0.59
C HIS A 46 12.90 29.94 -0.64
N ILE A 47 12.54 28.83 -1.28
CA ILE A 47 13.19 28.35 -2.52
C ILE A 47 13.04 29.39 -3.63
N LYS A 48 11.85 29.96 -3.82
CA LYS A 48 11.65 31.00 -4.85
C LYS A 48 12.53 32.21 -4.63
N GLU A 49 12.78 32.58 -3.38
CA GLU A 49 13.67 33.68 -3.02
C GLU A 49 15.15 33.30 -3.20
N ALA A 50 15.58 32.20 -2.59
CA ALA A 50 16.98 31.75 -2.59
C ALA A 50 17.52 31.48 -4.01
N TYR A 51 16.65 31.08 -4.94
CA TYR A 51 17.02 30.78 -6.32
C TYR A 51 16.54 31.84 -7.34
N SER A 52 16.16 33.05 -6.89
CA SER A 52 15.70 34.14 -7.77
C SER A 52 14.56 33.74 -8.73
N ALA A 53 13.70 32.83 -8.29
CA ALA A 53 12.63 32.20 -9.08
C ALA A 53 11.24 32.75 -8.72
N LYS A 54 11.14 34.00 -8.27
CA LYS A 54 9.90 34.62 -7.77
C LYS A 54 8.71 34.49 -8.72
N HIS A 55 8.95 34.68 -10.02
CA HIS A 55 7.91 34.61 -11.07
C HIS A 55 7.73 33.22 -11.69
N SER A 56 8.56 32.24 -11.32
CA SER A 56 8.45 30.89 -11.86
C SER A 56 7.14 30.22 -11.40
N PRO A 57 6.36 29.61 -12.31
CA PRO A 57 5.15 28.89 -11.93
C PRO A 57 5.51 27.60 -11.19
N LEU A 58 4.68 27.24 -10.21
CA LEU A 58 4.83 26.00 -9.44
C LEU A 58 3.65 25.07 -9.70
N ILE A 59 3.94 23.80 -9.98
CA ILE A 59 2.94 22.73 -9.99
C ILE A 59 3.25 21.81 -8.83
N VAL A 60 2.27 21.59 -7.94
CA VAL A 60 2.41 20.64 -6.84
C VAL A 60 1.90 19.27 -7.26
N ILE A 61 2.67 18.23 -6.99
CA ILE A 61 2.38 16.87 -7.45
C ILE A 61 2.38 15.94 -6.25
N GLY A 62 1.38 15.07 -6.16
CA GLY A 62 1.32 14.09 -5.09
C GLY A 62 0.46 12.88 -5.46
N ARG A 63 0.66 11.80 -4.71
CA ARG A 63 -0.09 10.54 -4.86
C ARG A 63 -0.64 10.06 -3.52
N SER A 64 -1.81 9.42 -3.52
CA SER A 64 -2.44 8.91 -2.29
C SER A 64 -2.67 10.08 -1.30
N TYR A 65 -2.28 9.94 -0.03
CA TYR A 65 -2.28 11.05 0.93
C TYR A 65 -1.49 12.27 0.42
N GLY A 66 -0.35 12.07 -0.24
CA GLY A 66 0.38 13.17 -0.89
C GLY A 66 -0.44 13.86 -1.98
N GLY A 67 -1.32 13.14 -2.67
CA GLY A 67 -2.26 13.71 -3.64
C GLY A 67 -3.35 14.53 -2.98
N MET A 68 -3.83 14.10 -1.80
CA MET A 68 -4.73 14.90 -0.97
C MET A 68 -4.05 16.20 -0.54
N LEU A 69 -2.80 16.12 -0.07
CA LEU A 69 -1.98 17.28 0.25
C LEU A 69 -1.79 18.21 -0.95
N ALA A 70 -1.49 17.69 -2.15
CA ALA A 70 -1.34 18.51 -3.35
C ALA A 70 -2.64 19.26 -3.70
N ALA A 71 -3.79 18.57 -3.64
CA ALA A 71 -5.10 19.19 -3.86
C ALA A 71 -5.39 20.28 -2.81
N TRP A 72 -5.23 19.95 -1.52
CA TRP A 72 -5.47 20.90 -0.43
C TRP A 72 -4.49 22.07 -0.45
N PHE A 73 -3.24 21.85 -0.85
CA PHE A 73 -2.26 22.92 -1.02
C PHE A 73 -2.73 23.91 -2.08
N LYS A 74 -3.18 23.45 -3.26
CA LYS A 74 -3.70 24.34 -4.28
C LYS A 74 -4.97 25.07 -3.85
N LEU A 75 -5.84 24.43 -3.06
CA LEU A 75 -7.04 25.07 -2.51
C LEU A 75 -6.73 26.14 -1.46
N LYS A 76 -5.75 25.90 -0.57
CA LYS A 76 -5.42 26.83 0.53
C LYS A 76 -4.38 27.88 0.16
N TYR A 77 -3.47 27.57 -0.75
CA TYR A 77 -2.40 28.45 -1.22
C TYR A 77 -2.44 28.64 -2.75
N PRO A 78 -3.58 29.08 -3.33
CA PRO A 78 -3.72 29.23 -4.78
C PRO A 78 -2.80 30.32 -5.36
N HIS A 79 -2.33 31.24 -4.52
CA HIS A 79 -1.37 32.30 -4.86
C HIS A 79 0.09 31.80 -4.94
N ILE A 80 0.40 30.62 -4.41
CA ILE A 80 1.75 30.03 -4.46
C ILE A 80 1.87 29.05 -5.63
N ALA A 81 0.92 28.13 -5.76
CA ALA A 81 0.93 27.10 -6.80
C ALA A 81 -0.01 27.44 -7.95
N LEU A 82 0.48 27.34 -9.20
CA LEU A 82 -0.32 27.50 -10.41
C LEU A 82 -1.36 26.37 -10.53
N GLY A 83 -0.97 25.13 -10.26
CA GLY A 83 -1.83 23.95 -10.36
C GLY A 83 -1.37 22.79 -9.49
N ALA A 84 -2.20 21.75 -9.43
CA ALA A 84 -1.92 20.53 -8.69
C ALA A 84 -2.23 19.28 -9.51
N LEU A 85 -1.36 18.27 -9.43
CA LEU A 85 -1.65 16.91 -9.88
C LEU A 85 -1.87 16.02 -8.65
N ALA A 86 -3.12 15.70 -8.37
CA ALA A 86 -3.54 14.87 -7.24
C ALA A 86 -3.84 13.44 -7.71
N SER A 87 -2.80 12.61 -7.82
CA SER A 87 -2.91 11.25 -8.34
C SER A 87 -3.48 10.28 -7.30
N SER A 88 -4.57 9.57 -7.65
CA SER A 88 -5.21 8.57 -6.77
C SER A 88 -5.46 9.07 -5.34
N ALA A 89 -5.88 10.33 -5.20
CA ALA A 89 -6.14 10.98 -3.92
C ALA A 89 -7.56 10.65 -3.42
N PRO A 90 -7.74 9.95 -2.29
CA PRO A 90 -9.05 9.59 -1.77
C PRO A 90 -9.74 10.77 -1.05
N LEU A 91 -9.97 11.87 -1.76
CA LEU A 91 -10.50 13.12 -1.20
C LEU A 91 -11.92 13.00 -0.61
N LEU A 92 -12.67 11.96 -0.97
CA LEU A 92 -14.05 11.73 -0.52
C LEU A 92 -14.16 10.62 0.54
N TYR A 93 -13.04 10.09 1.04
CA TYR A 93 -13.08 8.95 1.97
C TYR A 93 -13.16 9.41 3.43
N PHE A 94 -14.14 10.27 3.73
CA PHE A 94 -14.43 10.81 5.07
C PHE A 94 -15.88 10.47 5.47
N GLU A 95 -16.21 10.46 6.76
CA GLU A 95 -17.52 10.01 7.27
C GLU A 95 -18.71 10.62 6.52
N ASP A 96 -18.68 11.94 6.27
CA ASP A 96 -19.77 12.66 5.59
C ASP A 96 -19.81 12.50 4.07
N THR A 97 -18.75 11.96 3.45
CA THR A 97 -18.58 11.90 1.99
C THR A 97 -18.31 10.48 1.47
N LEU A 98 -18.39 9.49 2.36
CA LEU A 98 -17.94 8.13 2.10
C LEU A 98 -18.64 7.56 0.85
N PRO A 99 -17.90 7.01 -0.12
CA PRO A 99 -18.51 6.38 -1.27
C PRO A 99 -19.35 5.17 -0.83
N LYS A 100 -20.49 4.95 -1.51
CA LYS A 100 -21.34 3.76 -1.31
C LYS A 100 -20.56 2.44 -1.33
N HIS A 101 -19.49 2.39 -2.12
CA HIS A 101 -18.61 1.24 -2.26
C HIS A 101 -17.20 1.62 -1.80
N GLY A 102 -16.78 1.02 -0.69
CA GLY A 102 -15.45 1.24 -0.11
C GLY A 102 -14.34 0.42 -0.77
N TYR A 103 -13.14 0.52 -0.21
CA TYR A 103 -11.92 -0.05 -0.76
C TYR A 103 -12.02 -1.56 -1.06
N PHE A 104 -12.42 -2.38 -0.09
CA PHE A 104 -12.50 -3.83 -0.27
C PHE A 104 -13.60 -4.28 -1.25
N TYR A 105 -14.67 -3.49 -1.43
CA TYR A 105 -15.66 -3.77 -2.47
C TYR A 105 -15.00 -3.69 -3.86
N ILE A 106 -14.19 -2.66 -4.10
CA ILE A 106 -13.47 -2.49 -5.36
C ILE A 106 -12.45 -3.62 -5.55
N VAL A 107 -11.74 -4.04 -4.50
CA VAL A 107 -10.85 -5.22 -4.54
C VAL A 107 -11.63 -6.46 -5.00
N THR A 108 -12.76 -6.77 -4.36
CA THR A 108 -13.62 -7.91 -4.76
C THR A 108 -14.09 -7.79 -6.21
N LYS A 109 -14.52 -6.59 -6.63
CA LYS A 109 -14.99 -6.32 -7.99
C LYS A 109 -13.90 -6.61 -9.02
N VAL A 110 -12.67 -6.15 -8.80
CA VAL A 110 -11.54 -6.38 -9.71
C VAL A 110 -11.25 -7.88 -9.89
N PHE A 111 -11.24 -8.65 -8.79
CA PHE A 111 -11.07 -10.11 -8.88
C PHE A 111 -12.25 -10.78 -9.61
N LYS A 112 -13.48 -10.33 -9.36
CA LYS A 112 -14.68 -10.85 -10.02
C LYS A 112 -14.68 -10.61 -11.52
N GLU A 113 -14.34 -9.38 -11.94
CA GLU A 113 -14.26 -8.98 -13.35
C GLU A 113 -13.08 -9.67 -14.07
N THR A 114 -11.98 -9.93 -13.37
CA THR A 114 -10.85 -10.67 -13.92
C THR A 114 -11.16 -12.16 -14.09
N SER A 115 -11.78 -12.79 -13.10
CA SER A 115 -12.21 -14.19 -13.19
C SER A 115 -13.28 -14.52 -12.15
N GLN A 116 -14.50 -14.78 -12.62
CA GLN A 116 -15.62 -15.18 -11.77
C GLN A 116 -15.32 -16.48 -11.00
N LYS A 117 -14.59 -17.43 -11.62
CA LYS A 117 -14.17 -18.70 -11.01
C LYS A 117 -13.20 -18.45 -9.85
N CYS A 118 -12.18 -17.62 -10.06
CA CYS A 118 -11.20 -17.22 -9.05
C CYS A 118 -11.87 -16.53 -7.85
N HIS A 119 -12.70 -15.51 -8.12
CA HIS A 119 -13.50 -14.83 -7.10
C HIS A 119 -14.33 -15.83 -6.26
N ASN A 120 -14.99 -16.79 -6.91
CA ASN A 120 -15.81 -17.77 -6.20
C ASN A 120 -14.97 -18.71 -5.33
N LYS A 121 -13.75 -19.07 -5.75
CA LYS A 121 -12.81 -19.87 -4.94
C LYS A 121 -12.33 -19.08 -3.72
N ILE A 122 -11.88 -17.83 -3.91
CA ILE A 122 -11.49 -16.93 -2.81
C ILE A 122 -12.63 -16.76 -1.81
N ARG A 123 -13.86 -16.51 -2.28
CA ARG A 123 -15.02 -16.37 -1.39
C ARG A 123 -15.26 -17.62 -0.55
N LYS A 124 -15.15 -18.81 -1.14
CA LYS A 124 -15.36 -20.10 -0.46
C LYS A 124 -14.23 -20.44 0.52
N SER A 125 -13.00 -19.97 0.26
CA SER A 125 -11.86 -20.33 1.09
C SER A 125 -11.95 -19.75 2.50
N TRP A 126 -12.66 -18.64 2.69
CA TRP A 126 -12.86 -18.05 4.02
C TRP A 126 -13.58 -19.01 4.96
N ASP A 127 -14.65 -19.65 4.50
CA ASP A 127 -15.38 -20.65 5.29
C ASP A 127 -14.56 -21.93 5.48
N GLU A 128 -13.75 -22.31 4.48
CA GLU A 128 -12.90 -23.50 4.56
C GLU A 128 -11.78 -23.34 5.61
N ILE A 129 -11.21 -22.14 5.72
CA ILE A 129 -10.25 -21.79 6.78
C ILE A 129 -10.91 -21.99 8.16
N ASP A 130 -12.13 -21.49 8.36
CA ASP A 130 -12.82 -21.63 9.65
C ASP A 130 -13.14 -23.09 9.98
N LYS A 131 -13.59 -23.86 9.00
CA LYS A 131 -13.88 -25.29 9.17
C LYS A 131 -12.64 -26.08 9.59
N ILE A 132 -11.47 -25.78 9.03
CA ILE A 132 -10.22 -26.44 9.42
C ILE A 132 -9.79 -25.97 10.80
N ALA A 133 -9.88 -24.67 11.08
CA ALA A 133 -9.52 -24.11 12.38
C ALA A 133 -10.37 -24.68 13.53
N ALA A 134 -11.64 -25.02 13.29
CA ALA A 134 -12.53 -25.63 14.27
C ALA A 134 -12.17 -27.09 14.64
N LYS A 135 -11.28 -27.74 13.89
CA LYS A 135 -10.82 -29.11 14.20
C LYS A 135 -9.76 -29.08 15.31
N PRO A 136 -9.55 -30.20 16.04
CA PRO A 136 -8.42 -30.31 16.96
C PRO A 136 -7.09 -30.01 16.24
N ASN A 137 -6.28 -29.11 16.81
CA ASN A 137 -5.04 -28.61 16.23
C ASN A 137 -5.21 -27.89 14.86
N GLY A 138 -6.41 -27.43 14.52
CA GLY A 138 -6.74 -26.80 13.23
C GLY A 138 -5.86 -25.60 12.88
N LEU A 139 -5.62 -24.70 13.83
CA LEU A 139 -4.73 -23.54 13.65
C LEU A 139 -3.27 -23.96 13.39
N SER A 140 -2.79 -25.01 14.06
CA SER A 140 -1.45 -25.57 13.82
C SER A 140 -1.35 -26.18 12.41
N ILE A 141 -2.40 -26.87 11.97
CA ILE A 141 -2.52 -27.40 10.60
C ILE A 141 -2.43 -26.25 9.59
N LEU A 142 -3.25 -25.20 9.75
CA LEU A 142 -3.23 -24.03 8.87
C LEU A 142 -1.88 -23.32 8.87
N SER A 143 -1.24 -23.18 10.03
CA SER A 143 0.08 -22.55 10.16
C SER A 143 1.14 -23.29 9.33
N LYS A 144 1.17 -24.63 9.44
CA LYS A 144 2.07 -25.48 8.65
C LYS A 144 1.73 -25.45 7.17
N TYR A 145 0.43 -25.51 6.85
CA TYR A 145 -0.07 -25.55 5.49
C TYR A 145 0.30 -24.28 4.70
N PHE A 146 0.07 -23.11 5.28
CA PHE A 146 0.46 -21.82 4.70
C PHE A 146 1.94 -21.46 4.90
N LYS A 147 2.73 -22.35 5.53
CA LYS A 147 4.17 -22.17 5.80
C LYS A 147 4.47 -20.86 6.53
N LEU A 148 3.66 -20.53 7.52
CA LEU A 148 3.80 -19.30 8.30
C LEU A 148 5.01 -19.40 9.25
N CYS A 149 5.71 -18.29 9.46
CA CYS A 149 6.87 -18.24 10.34
C CYS A 149 6.48 -18.44 11.82
N ASN A 150 5.31 -17.93 12.21
CA ASN A 150 4.78 -18.03 13.56
C ASN A 150 3.48 -18.85 13.55
N PRO A 151 3.19 -19.62 14.61
CA PRO A 151 1.89 -20.26 14.78
C PRO A 151 0.77 -19.23 14.84
N LEU A 152 -0.37 -19.56 14.24
CA LEU A 152 -1.60 -18.77 14.31
C LEU A 152 -2.23 -18.88 15.70
N ASN A 153 -2.58 -17.74 16.28
CA ASN A 153 -3.42 -17.69 17.49
C ASN A 153 -4.91 -17.64 17.13
N ASP A 154 -5.24 -17.02 16.00
CA ASP A 154 -6.61 -16.87 15.51
C ASP A 154 -6.67 -16.93 13.97
N THR A 155 -7.80 -17.39 13.45
CA THR A 155 -8.13 -17.37 12.02
C THR A 155 -8.13 -15.96 11.42
N PHE A 156 -8.45 -14.94 12.22
CA PHE A 156 -8.42 -13.54 11.79
C PHE A 156 -7.04 -13.13 11.28
N GLU A 157 -5.96 -13.61 11.89
CA GLU A 157 -4.58 -13.29 11.48
C GLU A 157 -4.33 -13.77 10.04
N LEU A 158 -4.68 -15.03 9.75
CA LEU A 158 -4.54 -15.60 8.41
C LEU A 158 -5.46 -14.88 7.41
N LYS A 159 -6.73 -14.68 7.74
CA LYS A 159 -7.68 -14.00 6.84
C LYS A 159 -7.30 -12.57 6.54
N SER A 160 -6.77 -11.85 7.53
CA SER A 160 -6.27 -10.48 7.38
C SER A 160 -5.03 -10.45 6.49
N TYR A 161 -4.10 -11.38 6.69
CA TYR A 161 -2.92 -11.53 5.83
C TYR A 161 -3.31 -11.77 4.36
N LEU A 162 -4.23 -12.72 4.12
CA LEU A 162 -4.73 -13.01 2.78
C LEU A 162 -5.46 -11.81 2.15
N SER A 163 -6.31 -11.14 2.93
CA SER A 163 -7.03 -9.94 2.48
C SER A 163 -6.08 -8.81 2.09
N TYR A 164 -5.00 -8.62 2.84
CA TYR A 164 -3.95 -7.65 2.52
C TYR A 164 -3.24 -7.98 1.21
N ILE A 165 -2.93 -9.26 0.96
CA ILE A 165 -2.32 -9.70 -0.31
C ILE A 165 -3.25 -9.39 -1.48
N TYR A 166 -4.52 -9.80 -1.41
CA TYR A 166 -5.48 -9.55 -2.49
C TYR A 166 -5.69 -8.07 -2.74
N ALA A 167 -5.80 -7.27 -1.68
CA ALA A 167 -5.91 -5.82 -1.79
C ALA A 167 -4.67 -5.21 -2.48
N GLY A 168 -3.47 -5.62 -2.07
CA GLY A 168 -2.22 -5.20 -2.70
C GLY A 168 -2.15 -5.62 -4.18
N THR A 169 -2.56 -6.84 -4.53
CA THR A 169 -2.62 -7.29 -5.94
C THR A 169 -3.51 -6.38 -6.77
N ALA A 170 -4.73 -6.10 -6.26
CA ALA A 170 -5.70 -5.29 -6.98
C ALA A 170 -5.25 -3.83 -7.11
N GLN A 171 -4.64 -3.27 -6.06
CA GLN A 171 -4.18 -1.89 -6.04
C GLN A 171 -3.03 -1.62 -7.02
N TYR A 172 -2.04 -2.50 -7.08
CA TYR A 172 -0.83 -2.28 -7.88
C TYR A 172 -0.88 -2.95 -9.25
N ASN A 173 -1.60 -4.08 -9.36
CA ASN A 173 -1.81 -4.88 -10.57
C ASN A 173 -0.59 -4.92 -11.51
N ASN A 174 0.57 -5.31 -10.97
CA ASN A 174 1.85 -5.19 -11.66
C ASN A 174 2.00 -6.31 -12.70
N ARG A 175 1.97 -5.95 -13.99
CA ARG A 175 2.06 -6.90 -15.12
C ARG A 175 3.33 -7.77 -15.10
N ASN A 176 4.44 -7.30 -14.53
CA ASN A 176 5.72 -7.99 -14.60
C ASN A 176 6.02 -8.87 -13.36
N GLN A 177 5.10 -8.94 -12.39
CA GLN A 177 5.32 -9.69 -11.14
C GLN A 177 4.04 -10.32 -10.59
N PHE A 178 3.08 -9.48 -10.22
CA PHE A 178 1.92 -9.88 -9.40
C PHE A 178 0.70 -9.09 -9.86
N SER A 179 0.02 -9.66 -10.86
CA SER A 179 -1.22 -9.12 -11.40
C SER A 179 -2.41 -9.93 -10.88
N VAL A 180 -3.60 -9.33 -10.91
CA VAL A 180 -4.82 -10.04 -10.55
C VAL A 180 -5.04 -11.24 -11.49
N ALA A 181 -4.68 -11.10 -12.76
CA ALA A 181 -4.76 -12.16 -13.76
C ALA A 181 -3.87 -13.36 -13.40
N SER A 182 -2.59 -13.13 -13.07
CA SER A 182 -1.67 -14.22 -12.71
C SER A 182 -2.07 -14.92 -11.41
N VAL A 183 -2.55 -14.18 -10.41
CA VAL A 183 -3.09 -14.78 -9.17
C VAL A 183 -4.30 -15.65 -9.50
N CYS A 184 -5.23 -15.14 -10.31
CA CYS A 184 -6.40 -15.90 -10.67
C CYS A 184 -6.11 -17.11 -11.56
N GLU A 185 -5.11 -17.04 -12.43
CA GLU A 185 -4.64 -18.19 -13.20
C GLU A 185 -4.15 -19.30 -12.26
N ALA A 186 -3.26 -18.98 -11.32
CA ALA A 186 -2.73 -19.92 -10.34
C ALA A 186 -3.81 -20.51 -9.41
N ILE A 187 -4.79 -19.71 -8.98
CA ILE A 187 -5.95 -20.19 -8.21
C ILE A 187 -6.86 -21.09 -9.08
N ASN A 188 -6.96 -20.80 -10.37
CA ASN A 188 -7.85 -21.54 -11.27
C ASN A 188 -7.28 -22.88 -11.72
N THR A 189 -5.95 -23.01 -11.83
CA THR A 189 -5.27 -24.26 -12.17
C THR A 189 -5.57 -25.33 -11.13
N SER A 190 -6.21 -26.40 -11.59
CA SER A 190 -6.37 -27.65 -10.86
C SER A 190 -5.51 -28.67 -11.62
N PRO A 191 -4.52 -29.34 -11.01
CA PRO A 191 -3.84 -30.43 -11.70
C PRO A 191 -4.89 -31.48 -12.08
N PRO A 192 -4.93 -31.96 -13.34
CA PRO A 192 -6.00 -32.83 -13.82
C PRO A 192 -6.13 -34.18 -13.10
N ASN A 193 -5.12 -34.59 -12.31
CA ASN A 193 -5.04 -35.93 -11.71
C ASN A 193 -5.00 -35.97 -10.18
N THR A 194 -5.25 -34.86 -9.48
CA THR A 194 -5.35 -34.85 -8.02
C THR A 194 -6.64 -34.19 -7.56
N LYS A 195 -7.26 -34.73 -6.51
CA LYS A 195 -8.24 -33.99 -5.70
C LYS A 195 -7.52 -32.80 -5.08
N SER A 196 -7.34 -31.74 -5.85
CA SER A 196 -6.73 -30.49 -5.40
C SER A 196 -7.68 -29.83 -4.41
N ASP A 197 -7.23 -29.69 -3.16
CA ASP A 197 -7.98 -29.02 -2.11
C ASP A 197 -8.13 -27.53 -2.48
N LEU A 198 -9.24 -26.91 -2.08
CA LEU A 198 -9.48 -25.49 -2.29
C LEU A 198 -8.34 -24.64 -1.70
N LEU A 199 -7.81 -25.06 -0.54
CA LEU A 199 -6.68 -24.35 0.07
C LEU A 199 -5.37 -24.51 -0.71
N ASP A 200 -5.15 -25.61 -1.44
CA ASP A 200 -3.96 -25.76 -2.30
C ASP A 200 -3.97 -24.70 -3.40
N GLN A 201 -5.16 -24.45 -3.95
CA GLN A 201 -5.37 -23.48 -5.03
C GLN A 201 -5.17 -22.06 -4.54
N ILE A 202 -5.68 -21.75 -3.35
CA ILE A 202 -5.47 -20.46 -2.68
C ILE A 202 -3.98 -20.27 -2.40
N PHE A 203 -3.33 -21.28 -1.81
CA PHE A 203 -1.90 -21.27 -1.55
C PHE A 203 -1.08 -21.05 -2.83
N ALA A 204 -1.40 -21.72 -3.94
CA ALA A 204 -0.72 -21.53 -5.23
C ALA A 204 -0.83 -20.07 -5.74
N GLY A 205 -2.01 -19.47 -5.63
CA GLY A 205 -2.24 -18.06 -5.98
C GLY A 205 -1.38 -17.08 -5.17
N ILE A 206 -1.09 -17.42 -3.92
CA ILE A 206 -0.32 -16.58 -3.00
C ILE A 206 1.18 -16.87 -3.12
N PHE A 207 1.62 -18.12 -3.30
CA PHE A 207 3.04 -18.47 -3.26
C PHE A 207 3.79 -18.30 -4.59
N PHE A 208 3.07 -18.20 -5.72
CA PHE A 208 3.63 -17.62 -6.95
C PHE A 208 4.18 -16.19 -6.68
N CYS A 209 3.60 -15.49 -5.69
CA CYS A 209 4.08 -14.19 -5.20
C CYS A 209 5.48 -14.25 -4.55
N PHE A 210 5.80 -15.29 -3.76
CA PHE A 210 7.09 -15.37 -3.05
C PHE A 210 8.24 -15.79 -3.96
N PHE A 211 8.01 -16.71 -4.89
CA PHE A 211 9.06 -17.20 -5.79
C PHE A 211 9.56 -16.08 -6.73
N LEU A 212 8.65 -15.26 -7.26
CA LEU A 212 9.00 -14.10 -8.08
C LEU A 212 9.60 -12.94 -7.27
N LEU A 213 9.17 -12.72 -6.03
CA LEU A 213 9.74 -11.69 -5.15
C LEU A 213 11.18 -12.04 -4.74
N LEU A 214 11.49 -13.31 -4.46
CA LEU A 214 12.85 -13.75 -4.12
C LEU A 214 13.82 -13.61 -5.30
N ILE A 215 13.37 -13.98 -6.51
CA ILE A 215 14.17 -13.80 -7.73
C ILE A 215 14.41 -12.30 -8.01
N ASN A 216 13.40 -11.45 -7.84
CA ASN A 216 13.55 -10.02 -8.07
C ASN A 216 14.29 -9.28 -6.95
N ARG A 217 14.31 -9.76 -5.70
CA ARG A 217 15.09 -9.15 -4.62
C ARG A 217 16.59 -9.25 -4.92
N SER A 218 17.03 -10.43 -5.37
CA SER A 218 18.38 -10.66 -5.91
C SER A 218 18.74 -9.72 -7.07
N GLY A 219 17.84 -9.55 -8.05
CA GLY A 219 18.10 -8.67 -9.20
C GLY A 219 17.97 -7.17 -8.92
N ARG A 220 17.18 -6.76 -7.92
CA ARG A 220 16.95 -5.34 -7.57
C ARG A 220 18.04 -4.81 -6.64
N GLU A 221 18.61 -5.65 -5.77
CA GLU A 221 19.81 -5.29 -4.97
C GLU A 221 21.04 -5.08 -5.87
N GLN A 222 21.23 -5.91 -6.91
CA GLN A 222 22.30 -5.70 -7.89
C GLN A 222 22.15 -4.42 -8.72
N LYS A 223 20.92 -4.04 -9.09
CA LYS A 223 20.65 -2.82 -9.86
C LYS A 223 20.70 -1.54 -9.02
N LEU A 224 20.30 -1.59 -7.75
CA LEU A 224 20.40 -0.43 -6.84
C LEU A 224 21.84 -0.13 -6.42
N ALA A 225 22.68 -1.16 -6.27
CA ALA A 225 24.12 -0.98 -6.00
C ALA A 225 24.88 -0.32 -7.17
N GLN A 226 24.36 -0.41 -8.40
CA GLN A 226 24.94 0.24 -9.58
C GLN A 226 24.39 1.66 -9.85
N ALA A 227 23.24 2.02 -9.27
CA ALA A 227 22.54 3.27 -9.60
C ALA A 227 22.87 4.46 -8.68
N PHE A 228 23.57 4.25 -7.57
CA PHE A 228 23.95 5.32 -6.64
C PHE A 228 25.44 5.27 -6.27
N PRO A 229 26.34 5.81 -7.11
CA PRO A 229 27.66 6.19 -6.62
C PRO A 229 27.49 7.35 -5.64
N LYS A 230 27.98 7.14 -4.41
CA LYS A 230 28.04 8.08 -3.28
C LYS A 230 28.07 9.55 -3.73
N MET A 231 27.04 10.31 -3.37
CA MET A 231 27.11 11.76 -3.34
C MET A 231 26.97 12.20 -1.89
N LYS A 232 28.12 12.43 -1.25
CA LYS A 232 28.22 13.19 0.00
C LYS A 232 27.99 14.65 -0.37
N ILE A 233 27.08 15.30 0.34
CA ILE A 233 27.18 16.73 0.67
C ILE A 233 27.39 16.75 2.18
#